data_AF-A0A497F2N5-F1
#
_entry.id   AF-A0A497F2N5-F1
#
_cell.length_a   1.000
_cell.length_b   1.000
_cell.length_c   1.000
_cell.angle_alpha   90.00
_cell.angle_beta   90.00
_cell.angle_gamma   90.00
#
_symmetry.space_group_name_H-M   'P 1'
#
loop_
_entity.id
_entity.type
_entity.pdbx_description
1 polymer ?
#
loop_
_entity_poly.entity_id
_entity_poly.type
_entity_poly.pdbx_seq_one_letter_code
_entity_poly.pdbx_strand_id
1 'polypeptide(L)'
;MESFKARKVKIREGHYIIQADYKALKMIRVLAEVVDGTLSNVMITGDFFAQPVESVKELEEYLKGCRLVQEDIEKRVNEFFKSSKAAFAGVKLEDLVAALLKVKERLEVL
;
A
#
# COMPACT_ATOMS: atom_id res chain seq x y z
N MET A 1 -4.93 9.46 -26.21
CA MET A 1 -3.84 8.99 -25.34
C MET A 1 -4.47 8.01 -24.35
N GLU A 2 -4.61 6.75 -24.77
CA GLU A 2 -5.24 5.70 -23.98
C GLU A 2 -4.38 5.39 -22.75
N SER A 3 -4.89 5.76 -21.58
CA SER A 3 -4.30 5.38 -20.30
C SER A 3 -4.59 3.89 -20.07
N PHE A 4 -3.55 3.06 -19.99
CA PHE A 4 -3.65 1.61 -19.92
C PHE A 4 -4.66 1.14 -18.86
N LYS A 5 -5.76 0.56 -19.36
CA LYS A 5 -6.71 -0.28 -18.64
C LYS A 5 -6.00 -1.59 -18.23
N ALA A 6 -5.53 -1.64 -16.99
CA ALA A 6 -5.63 -2.79 -16.07
C ALA A 6 -5.02 -2.37 -14.72
N ARG A 7 -5.87 -2.11 -13.71
CA ARG A 7 -5.45 -1.76 -12.34
C ARG A 7 -5.50 -2.97 -11.38
N LYS A 8 -5.84 -4.14 -11.93
CA LYS A 8 -5.90 -5.46 -11.28
C LYS A 8 -5.62 -6.52 -12.34
N VAL A 9 -4.67 -7.40 -12.07
CA VAL A 9 -4.31 -8.55 -12.89
C VAL A 9 -4.54 -9.80 -12.05
N LYS A 10 -5.37 -10.73 -12.51
CA LYS A 10 -5.56 -12.03 -11.86
C LYS A 10 -4.47 -12.99 -12.35
N ILE A 11 -3.64 -13.48 -11.43
CA ILE A 11 -2.64 -14.52 -11.73
C ILE A 11 -3.30 -15.89 -11.67
N ARG A 12 -4.05 -16.15 -10.59
CA ARG A 12 -4.91 -17.31 -10.39
C ARG A 12 -6.01 -16.99 -9.40
N GLU A 13 -6.89 -17.95 -9.09
CA GLU A 13 -7.86 -17.77 -8.01
C GLU A 13 -7.15 -17.48 -6.69
N GLY A 14 -7.65 -16.48 -5.96
CA GLY A 14 -7.03 -15.99 -4.72
C GLY A 14 -5.77 -15.14 -4.92
N HIS A 15 -5.19 -15.02 -6.14
CA HIS A 15 -3.90 -14.35 -6.35
C HIS A 15 -3.97 -13.24 -7.40
N TYR A 16 -3.70 -12.00 -6.98
CA TYR A 16 -3.87 -10.79 -7.78
C TYR A 16 -2.68 -9.84 -7.64
N ILE A 17 -2.36 -9.14 -8.73
CA ILE A 17 -1.50 -7.96 -8.72
C ILE A 17 -2.40 -6.74 -8.90
N ILE A 18 -2.34 -5.78 -7.99
CA ILE A 18 -3.24 -4.62 -7.95
C ILE A 18 -2.42 -3.35 -7.89
N GLN A 19 -2.77 -2.39 -8.74
CA GLN A 19 -2.22 -1.05 -8.68
C GLN A 19 -3.29 -0.07 -8.21
N ALA A 20 -2.97 0.68 -7.17
CA ALA A 20 -3.83 1.71 -6.62
C ALA A 20 -3.08 3.04 -6.52
N ASP A 21 -3.72 4.12 -6.97
CA ASP A 21 -3.21 5.47 -6.82
C ASP A 21 -4.05 6.20 -5.78
N TYR A 22 -3.38 6.93 -4.88
CA TYR A 22 -4.01 7.76 -3.86
C TYR A 22 -3.38 9.15 -3.87
N LYS A 23 -4.23 10.19 -3.93
CA LYS A 23 -3.78 11.58 -3.93
C LYS A 23 -4.06 12.20 -2.56
N ALA A 24 -3.00 12.38 -1.78
CA ALA A 24 -2.99 13.17 -0.55
C ALA A 24 -2.53 14.60 -0.89
N LEU A 25 -1.77 15.24 0.02
CA LEU A 25 -0.96 16.40 -0.33
C LEU A 25 0.03 16.07 -1.47
N LYS A 26 0.58 14.85 -1.44
CA LYS A 26 1.45 14.25 -2.46
C LYS A 26 0.86 12.96 -3.02
N MET A 27 1.35 12.49 -4.18
CA MET A 27 0.86 11.24 -4.79
C MET A 27 1.51 10.03 -4.12
N ILE A 28 0.68 9.03 -3.82
CA ILE A 28 1.07 7.70 -3.36
C ILE A 28 0.57 6.71 -4.41
N ARG A 29 1.45 5.80 -4.83
CA ARG A 29 1.12 4.69 -5.73
C ARG A 29 1.52 3.40 -5.05
N VAL A 30 0.55 2.51 -4.94
CA VAL A 30 0.70 1.20 -4.33
C VAL A 30 0.59 0.15 -5.42
N LEU A 31 1.61 -0.70 -5.53
CA LEU A 31 1.56 -1.93 -6.30
C LEU A 31 1.60 -3.08 -5.31
N ALA A 32 0.51 -3.83 -5.20
CA ALA A 32 0.34 -4.89 -4.22
C ALA A 32 0.15 -6.24 -4.90
N GLU A 33 0.84 -7.25 -4.40
CA GLU A 33 0.57 -8.65 -4.66
C GLU A 33 -0.26 -9.20 -3.51
N VAL A 34 -1.47 -9.65 -3.83
CA VAL A 34 -2.45 -10.12 -2.87
C VAL A 34 -2.68 -11.61 -3.09
N VAL A 35 -2.50 -12.40 -2.04
CA VAL A 35 -2.76 -13.85 -2.01
C VAL A 35 -3.75 -14.11 -0.90
N ASP A 36 -4.92 -14.67 -1.23
CA ASP A 36 -6.00 -15.04 -0.30
C ASP A 36 -6.37 -13.89 0.67
N GLY A 37 -6.48 -12.67 0.13
CA GLY A 37 -6.85 -11.47 0.89
C GLY A 37 -5.74 -10.88 1.76
N THR A 38 -4.51 -11.39 1.63
CA THR A 38 -3.33 -10.96 2.37
C THR A 38 -2.30 -10.32 1.45
N LEU A 39 -1.60 -9.28 1.91
CA LEU A 39 -0.49 -8.65 1.20
C LEU A 39 0.73 -9.59 1.20
N SER A 40 0.94 -10.35 0.12
CA SER A 40 2.16 -11.14 -0.06
C SER A 40 3.36 -10.24 -0.33
N ASN A 41 3.14 -9.17 -1.08
CA ASN A 41 4.15 -8.16 -1.37
C ASN A 41 3.49 -6.80 -1.61
N VAL A 42 4.21 -5.72 -1.33
CA VAL A 42 3.73 -4.37 -1.58
C VAL A 42 4.90 -3.46 -1.93
N MET A 43 4.67 -2.59 -2.90
CA MET A 43 5.58 -1.52 -3.28
C MET A 43 4.85 -0.19 -3.17
N ILE A 44 5.41 0.73 -2.38
CA ILE A 44 4.87 2.05 -2.10
C ILE A 44 5.81 3.07 -2.75
N THR A 45 5.31 3.74 -3.77
CA THR A 45 6.06 4.77 -4.51
C THR A 45 5.26 6.07 -4.55
N GLY A 46 5.87 7.16 -4.99
CA GLY A 46 5.20 8.45 -5.04
C GLY A 46 6.15 9.62 -5.13
N ASP A 47 5.62 10.83 -5.01
CA ASP A 47 6.41 12.07 -4.95
C ASP A 47 6.68 12.56 -3.51
N PHE A 48 6.44 11.71 -2.51
CA PHE A 48 6.69 12.01 -1.09
C PHE A 48 8.15 11.77 -0.68
N PHE A 49 8.52 12.29 0.49
CA PHE A 49 9.85 12.09 1.05
C PHE A 49 9.76 11.22 2.31
N ALA A 50 10.74 10.34 2.50
CA ALA A 50 10.90 9.53 3.71
C ALA A 50 12.32 9.69 4.24
N GLN A 51 12.46 9.78 5.56
CA GLN A 51 13.73 9.85 6.25
C GLN A 51 13.72 8.91 7.46
N PRO A 52 14.68 7.96 7.55
CA PRO A 52 15.69 7.61 6.54
C PRO A 52 15.10 7.08 5.23
N VAL A 53 15.90 7.06 4.15
CA VAL A 53 15.45 6.63 2.81
C VAL A 53 14.98 5.18 2.78
N GLU A 54 15.54 4.34 3.66
CA GLU A 54 15.18 2.94 3.81
C GLU A 54 13.79 2.72 4.43
N SER A 55 13.21 3.73 5.09
CA SER A 55 11.94 3.58 5.80
C SER A 55 10.76 3.19 4.91
N VAL A 56 10.80 3.54 3.62
CA VAL A 56 9.77 3.05 2.67
C VAL A 56 9.88 1.55 2.51
N LYS A 57 11.10 1.04 2.32
CA LYS A 57 11.35 -0.40 2.16
C LYS A 57 11.08 -1.16 3.45
N GLU A 58 11.44 -0.61 4.60
CA GLU A 58 11.11 -1.21 5.90
C GLU A 58 9.59 -1.29 6.10
N LEU A 59 8.83 -0.25 5.72
CA LEU A 59 7.38 -0.27 5.77
C LEU A 59 6.80 -1.35 4.84
N GLU A 60 7.31 -1.46 3.62
CA GLU A 60 6.90 -2.50 2.65
C GLU A 60 7.10 -3.91 3.22
N GLU A 61 8.26 -4.18 3.81
CA GLU A 61 8.53 -5.46 4.47
C GLU A 61 7.62 -5.69 5.68
N TYR A 62 7.36 -4.65 6.49
CA TYR A 62 6.51 -4.74 7.68
C TYR A 62 5.04 -5.05 7.35
N LEU A 63 4.59 -4.63 6.17
CA LEU A 63 3.26 -4.87 5.63
C LEU A 63 3.09 -6.25 4.99
N LYS A 64 4.16 -7.01 4.74
CA LYS A 64 4.04 -8.40 4.25
C LYS A 64 3.30 -9.26 5.26
N GLY A 65 2.37 -10.07 4.77
CA GLY A 65 1.48 -10.88 5.60
C GLY A 65 0.33 -10.11 6.25
N CYS A 66 0.20 -8.79 6.02
CA CYS A 66 -0.91 -8.00 6.53
C CYS A 66 -2.19 -8.33 5.77
N ARG A 67 -3.30 -8.51 6.49
CA ARG A 67 -4.61 -8.73 5.86
C ARG A 67 -5.13 -7.41 5.31
N LEU A 68 -5.76 -7.44 4.15
CA LEU A 68 -6.40 -6.26 3.55
C LEU A 68 -7.73 -5.91 4.24
N VAL A 69 -7.68 -5.70 5.55
CA VAL A 69 -8.79 -5.23 6.38
C VAL A 69 -8.33 -3.97 7.12
N GLN A 70 -9.25 -3.04 7.28
CA GLN A 70 -8.95 -1.70 7.81
C GLN A 70 -8.22 -1.75 9.16
N GLU A 71 -8.74 -2.52 10.11
CA GLU A 71 -8.15 -2.62 11.46
C GLU A 71 -6.73 -3.17 11.45
N ASP A 72 -6.43 -4.15 10.59
CA ASP A 72 -5.13 -4.81 10.50
C ASP A 72 -4.10 -3.89 9.85
N ILE A 73 -4.48 -3.20 8.77
CA ILE A 73 -3.65 -2.19 8.10
C ILE A 73 -3.35 -1.03 9.05
N GLU A 74 -4.37 -0.45 9.69
CA GLU A 74 -4.20 0.65 10.63
C GLU A 74 -3.27 0.28 11.77
N LYS A 75 -3.47 -0.91 12.36
CA LYS A 75 -2.60 -1.41 13.42
C LYS A 75 -1.15 -1.56 12.92
N ARG A 76 -0.94 -2.20 11.77
CA ARG A 76 0.39 -2.48 11.23
C ARG A 76 1.16 -1.21 10.90
N VAL A 77 0.51 -0.24 10.25
CA VAL A 77 1.11 1.06 9.94
C VAL A 77 1.43 1.82 11.23
N ASN A 78 0.50 1.87 12.20
CA ASN A 78 0.78 2.52 13.48
C ASN A 78 1.92 1.87 14.26
N GLU A 79 2.00 0.54 14.30
CA GLU A 79 3.09 -0.17 14.97
C GLU A 79 4.44 0.11 14.31
N PHE A 80 4.49 0.20 12.97
CA PHE A 80 5.72 0.56 12.25
C PHE A 80 6.23 1.94 12.67
N PHE A 81 5.38 2.96 12.67
CA PHE A 81 5.81 4.33 13.04
C PHE A 81 6.06 4.51 14.54
N LYS A 82 5.51 3.64 15.41
CA LYS A 82 5.86 3.62 16.85
C LYS A 82 7.21 2.97 17.12
N SER A 83 7.57 1.97 16.32
CA SER A 83 8.81 1.19 16.50
C SER A 83 9.99 1.72 15.68
N SER A 84 9.71 2.43 14.59
CA SER A 84 10.72 3.05 13.71
C SER A 84 10.89 4.54 14.00
N LYS A 85 12.04 5.09 13.59
CA LYS A 85 12.31 6.55 13.54
C LYS A 85 11.90 7.17 12.20
N ALA A 86 11.12 6.42 11.41
CA ALA A 86 10.62 6.83 10.11
C ALA A 86 9.80 8.12 10.18
N ALA A 87 10.21 9.11 9.39
CA ALA A 87 9.47 10.34 9.19
C ALA A 87 9.14 10.51 7.71
N PHE A 88 7.86 10.69 7.41
CA PHE A 88 7.38 10.89 6.05
C PHE A 88 6.89 12.34 5.90
N ALA A 89 7.27 12.99 4.81
CA ALA A 89 6.89 14.37 4.52
C ALA A 89 5.99 14.45 3.27
N GLY A 90 4.86 15.12 3.44
CA GLY A 90 3.82 15.27 2.41
C GLY A 90 2.82 14.12 2.33
N VAL A 91 2.93 13.14 3.23
CA VAL A 91 1.95 12.08 3.47
C VAL A 91 1.84 11.82 4.97
N LYS A 92 0.63 11.59 5.46
CA LYS A 92 0.36 11.17 6.84
C LYS A 92 0.16 9.66 6.93
N LEU A 93 0.16 9.15 8.15
CA LEU A 93 -0.23 7.77 8.48
C LEU A 93 -1.58 7.40 7.86
N GLU A 94 -2.56 8.29 8.02
CA GLU A 94 -3.93 8.11 7.51
C GLU A 94 -3.95 8.02 5.98
N ASP A 95 -3.08 8.77 5.29
CA ASP A 95 -2.97 8.72 3.83
C ASP A 95 -2.38 7.38 3.36
N LEU A 96 -1.41 6.84 4.08
CA LEU A 96 -0.82 5.52 3.79
C LEU A 96 -1.86 4.40 3.99
N VAL A 97 -2.61 4.46 5.09
CA VAL A 97 -3.73 3.53 5.35
C VAL A 97 -4.77 3.63 4.23
N ALA A 98 -5.19 4.84 3.87
CA ALA A 98 -6.17 5.05 2.82
C ALA A 98 -5.66 4.56 1.45
N ALA A 99 -4.38 4.73 1.15
CA ALA A 99 -3.76 4.22 -0.07
C ALA A 99 -3.76 2.68 -0.12
N LEU A 100 -3.49 2.01 1.00
CA LEU A 100 -3.57 0.55 1.10
C LEU A 100 -5.01 0.06 1.03
N LEU A 101 -5.97 0.77 1.60
CA LEU A 101 -7.39 0.45 1.49
C LEU A 101 -7.91 0.57 0.05
N LYS A 102 -7.35 1.48 -0.76
CA LYS A 102 -7.66 1.53 -2.19
C LYS A 102 -7.28 0.22 -2.92
N VAL A 103 -6.26 -0.51 -2.46
CA VAL A 103 -5.95 -1.85 -2.99
C VAL A 103 -7.11 -2.81 -2.73
N LYS A 104 -7.66 -2.80 -1.51
CA LYS A 104 -8.82 -3.62 -1.14
C LYS A 104 -10.04 -3.28 -1.99
N GLU A 105 -10.38 -1.99 -2.12
CA GLU A 105 -11.50 -1.57 -2.97
C GLU A 105 -11.33 -2.07 -4.41
N ARG A 106 -10.10 -2.05 -4.95
CA ARG A 106 -9.81 -2.57 -6.30
C ARG A 106 -9.85 -4.10 -6.37
N LEU A 107 -9.53 -4.80 -5.29
CA LEU A 107 -9.69 -6.25 -5.19
C LEU A 107 -11.16 -6.65 -5.26
N GLU A 108 -12.04 -5.89 -4.60
CA GLU A 108 -13.48 -6.17 -4.51
C GLU A 108 -14.25 -5.75 -5.76
N VAL A 109 -13.77 -4.74 -6.49
CA VAL A 109 -14.37 -4.33 -7.77
C VAL A 109 -14.01 -5.34 -8.87
N LEU A 110 -15.06 -5.86 -9.52
CA LEU A 110 -15.02 -6.77 -10.67
C LEU A 110 -14.74 -6.02 -11.98
#